data_AF-A0A563W2G4-F1
#
_entry.id   AF-A0A563W2G4-F1
#
_cell.length_a   1.000
_cell.length_b   1.000
_cell.length_c   1.000
_cell.angle_alpha   90.00
_cell.angle_beta   90.00
_cell.angle_gamma   90.00
#
_symmetry.space_group_name_H-M   'P 1'
#
loop_
_entity.id
_entity.type
_entity.pdbx_description
1 polymer ?
#
loop_
_entity_poly.entity_id
_entity_poly.type
_entity_poly.pdbx_seq_one_letter_code
_entity_poly.pdbx_strand_id
1 'polypeptide(L)'
;MINQGAKETIMKAAVSILAEIPEELHQSLKSYLETHPNWDQDRVFAAALSLFLLQNSGEQDSETSQNYRACARVYLETLFQQY
;
A
#
# COMPACT_ATOMS: atom_id res chain seq x y z
N MET A 1 -34.79 30.38 -0.81
CA MET A 1 -34.70 29.08 -0.10
C MET A 1 -33.86 28.13 -0.95
N ILE A 2 -32.54 28.10 -0.69
CA ILE A 2 -31.75 26.95 -0.19
C ILE A 2 -32.02 25.62 -0.93
N ASN A 3 -31.04 25.17 -1.72
CA ASN A 3 -30.37 23.93 -1.36
C ASN A 3 -28.94 23.91 -1.96
N GLN A 4 -27.95 24.10 -1.09
CA GLN A 4 -26.55 23.82 -1.39
C GLN A 4 -26.45 22.31 -1.68
N GLY A 5 -26.03 21.95 -2.89
CA GLY A 5 -25.53 20.61 -3.17
C GLY A 5 -24.31 20.40 -2.29
N ALA A 6 -24.52 19.79 -1.12
CA ALA A 6 -23.46 19.35 -0.24
C ALA A 6 -22.59 18.40 -1.07
N LYS A 7 -21.41 18.91 -1.44
CA LYS A 7 -20.37 18.16 -2.14
C LYS A 7 -19.97 17.06 -1.16
N GLU A 8 -20.53 15.88 -1.35
CA GLU A 8 -20.27 14.69 -0.55
C GLU A 8 -18.76 14.43 -0.66
N THR A 9 -18.03 14.92 0.33
CA THR A 9 -16.58 14.76 0.39
C THR A 9 -16.39 13.28 0.68
N ILE A 10 -16.07 12.50 -0.36
CA ILE A 10 -15.63 11.11 -0.22
C ILE A 10 -14.53 11.15 0.84
N MET A 11 -14.86 10.76 2.08
CA MET A 11 -13.88 10.65 3.13
C MET A 11 -12.94 9.55 2.68
N LYS A 12 -11.73 9.93 2.25
CA LYS A 12 -10.63 8.99 2.10
C LYS A 12 -10.40 8.42 3.49
N ALA A 13 -10.93 7.23 3.76
CA ALA A 13 -10.69 6.54 5.00
C ALA A 13 -9.20 6.24 5.07
N ALA A 14 -8.46 7.04 5.84
CA ALA A 14 -7.07 6.77 6.14
C ALA A 14 -7.03 5.64 7.16
N VAL A 15 -6.67 4.43 6.71
CA VAL A 15 -6.45 3.31 7.60
C VAL A 15 -5.01 3.40 8.10
N SER A 16 -4.84 3.71 9.38
CA SER A 16 -3.52 3.64 10.03
C SER A 16 -3.25 2.18 10.40
N ILE A 17 -2.09 1.66 9.99
CA ILE A 17 -1.67 0.28 10.28
C ILE A 17 -0.57 0.34 11.33
N LEU A 18 -0.80 -0.31 12.48
CA LEU A 18 0.22 -0.58 13.48
C LEU A 18 0.54 -2.06 13.43
N ALA A 19 1.80 -2.41 13.22
CA ALA A 19 2.27 -3.78 13.17
C ALA A 19 3.57 -3.93 13.94
N GLU A 20 3.69 -5.01 14.70
CA GLU A 20 4.96 -5.41 15.31
C GLU A 20 5.78 -6.18 14.28
N ILE A 21 7.05 -5.81 14.12
CA ILE A 21 7.99 -6.49 13.23
C ILE A 21 9.16 -7.07 14.05
N PRO A 22 9.66 -8.26 13.70
CA PRO A 22 10.85 -8.81 14.33
C PRO A 22 12.07 -7.87 14.21
N GLU A 23 12.91 -7.80 15.24
CA GLU A 23 14.08 -6.91 15.27
C GLU A 23 15.04 -7.15 14.10
N GLU A 24 15.26 -8.42 13.73
CA GLU A 24 16.11 -8.77 12.58
C GLU A 24 15.59 -8.18 11.25
N LEU A 25 14.27 -8.17 11.08
CA LEU A 25 13.63 -7.59 9.90
C LEU A 25 13.74 -6.06 9.94
N HIS A 26 13.52 -5.45 11.10
CA HIS A 26 13.69 -4.01 11.31
C HIS A 26 15.11 -3.54 10.99
N GLN A 27 16.13 -4.26 11.48
CA GLN A 27 17.53 -3.95 11.21
C GLN A 27 17.88 -4.11 9.73
N SER A 28 17.33 -5.14 9.07
CA SER A 28 17.49 -5.35 7.63
C SER A 28 16.83 -4.24 6.81
N LEU A 29 15.61 -3.83 7.17
CA LEU A 29 14.89 -2.71 6.55
C LEU A 29 15.69 -1.40 6.69
N LYS A 30 16.18 -1.11 7.89
CA LYS A 30 17.00 0.07 8.15
C LYS A 30 18.26 0.09 7.28
N SER A 31 18.96 -1.03 7.21
CA SER A 31 20.17 -1.16 6.38
C SER A 31 19.86 -0.98 4.88
N TYR A 32 18.70 -1.46 4.43
CA TYR A 32 18.25 -1.24 3.05
C TYR A 32 17.98 0.24 2.75
N LEU A 33 17.29 0.95 3.65
CA LEU A 33 16.99 2.38 3.49
C LEU A 33 18.26 3.25 3.53
N GLU A 34 19.22 2.92 4.40
CA GLU A 34 20.51 3.63 4.48
C GLU A 34 21.33 3.51 3.19
N THR A 35 21.15 2.42 2.43
CA THR A 35 21.88 2.18 1.17
C THR A 35 21.11 2.65 -0.08
N HIS A 36 19.83 2.99 0.05
CA HIS A 36 18.96 3.39 -1.06
C HIS A 36 18.28 4.74 -0.78
N PRO A 37 18.96 5.87 -1.04
CA PRO A 37 18.46 7.21 -0.67
C PRO A 37 17.16 7.63 -1.39
N ASN A 38 16.77 6.92 -2.46
CA ASN A 38 15.52 7.16 -3.19
C ASN A 38 14.34 6.37 -2.59
N TRP A 39 14.58 5.58 -1.54
CA TRP A 39 13.57 4.79 -0.86
C TRP A 39 13.32 5.33 0.53
N ASP A 40 12.06 5.32 0.93
CA ASP A 40 11.60 5.59 2.28
C ASP A 40 10.84 4.37 2.80
N GLN A 41 10.48 4.42 4.09
CA GLN A 41 9.76 3.36 4.75
C GLN A 41 8.44 3.03 4.03
N ASP A 42 7.66 4.05 3.66
CA ASP A 42 6.36 3.88 3.01
C ASP A 42 6.47 3.17 1.66
N ARG A 43 7.48 3.50 0.86
CA ARG A 43 7.77 2.84 -0.41
C ARG A 43 8.13 1.37 -0.20
N VAL A 44 8.97 1.06 0.77
CA VAL A 44 9.32 -0.35 1.05
C VAL A 44 8.10 -1.15 1.48
N PHE A 45 7.26 -0.58 2.35
CA PHE A 45 6.03 -1.24 2.79
C PHE A 45 5.01 -1.39 1.66
N ALA A 46 4.81 -0.36 0.83
CA ALA A 46 3.94 -0.45 -0.34
C ALA A 46 4.43 -1.52 -1.32
N ALA A 47 5.74 -1.59 -1.57
CA ALA A 47 6.34 -2.64 -2.41
C ALA A 47 6.12 -4.03 -1.81
N ALA A 48 6.44 -4.23 -0.52
CA ALA A 48 6.28 -5.51 0.17
C ALA A 48 4.81 -5.96 0.20
N LEU A 49 3.88 -5.05 0.48
CA LEU A 49 2.45 -5.34 0.56
C LEU A 49 1.87 -5.64 -0.83
N SER A 50 2.28 -4.90 -1.86
CA SER A 50 1.86 -5.20 -3.23
C SER A 50 2.31 -6.59 -3.67
N LEU A 51 3.55 -6.97 -3.35
CA LEU A 51 4.10 -8.28 -3.67
C LEU A 51 3.36 -9.38 -2.91
N PHE A 52 3.10 -9.17 -1.62
CA PHE A 52 2.31 -10.09 -0.80
C PHE A 52 0.92 -10.30 -1.39
N LEU A 53 0.22 -9.22 -1.77
CA LEU A 53 -1.11 -9.30 -2.37
C LEU A 53 -1.10 -10.03 -3.72
N LEU A 54 -0.07 -9.85 -4.54
CA LEU A 54 0.08 -10.59 -5.81
C LEU A 54 0.29 -12.07 -5.58
N GLN A 55 1.19 -12.43 -4.66
CA GLN A 55 1.51 -13.82 -4.31
C GLN A 55 0.30 -14.54 -3.69
N ASN A 56 -0.51 -13.83 -2.91
CA ASN A 56 -1.70 -14.39 -2.25
C ASN A 56 -2.99 -14.20 -3.06
N SER A 57 -2.93 -13.71 -4.30
CA SER A 57 -4.12 -13.49 -5.12
C SER A 57 -4.83 -14.79 -5.53
N GLY A 58 -4.26 -15.96 -5.24
CA GLY A 58 -4.86 -17.26 -5.50
C GLY A 58 -4.93 -17.62 -6.99
N GLU A 59 -5.02 -18.91 -7.28
CA GLU A 59 -5.24 -19.42 -8.62
C GLU A 59 -6.74 -19.51 -8.89
N GLN A 60 -7.30 -18.48 -9.53
CA GLN A 60 -8.52 -18.48 -10.38
C GLN A 60 -9.02 -17.04 -10.60
N ASP A 61 -9.86 -16.83 -11.61
CA ASP A 61 -10.60 -15.58 -11.85
C ASP A 61 -11.76 -15.38 -10.85
N SER A 62 -11.50 -15.64 -9.57
CA SER A 62 -12.44 -15.30 -8.51
C SER A 62 -12.47 -13.79 -8.29
N GLU A 63 -13.62 -13.27 -7.85
CA GLU A 63 -13.76 -11.86 -7.45
C GLU A 63 -12.71 -11.47 -6.41
N THR A 64 -12.42 -12.35 -5.45
CA THR A 64 -11.36 -12.17 -4.44
C THR A 64 -9.99 -12.00 -5.09
N SER A 65 -9.64 -12.84 -6.07
CA SER A 65 -8.37 -12.76 -6.79
C SER A 65 -8.22 -11.46 -7.57
N GLN A 66 -9.31 -10.98 -8.18
CA GLN A 66 -9.34 -9.68 -8.87
C GLN A 66 -9.14 -8.52 -7.89
N ASN A 67 -9.78 -8.58 -6.72
CA ASN A 67 -9.64 -7.57 -5.67
C ASN A 67 -8.21 -7.50 -5.11
N TYR A 68 -7.56 -8.64 -4.86
CA TYR A 68 -6.16 -8.68 -4.42
C TYR A 68 -5.21 -8.05 -5.45
N ARG A 69 -5.38 -8.39 -6.74
CA ARG A 69 -4.58 -7.79 -7.82
C ARG A 69 -4.87 -6.30 -7.98
N ALA A 70 -6.11 -5.87 -7.82
CA ALA A 70 -6.49 -4.46 -7.85
C ALA A 70 -5.84 -3.68 -6.71
N CYS A 71 -5.91 -4.18 -5.48
CA CYS A 71 -5.23 -3.58 -4.33
C CYS A 71 -3.72 -3.53 -4.52
N ALA A 72 -3.11 -4.61 -5.02
CA ALA A 72 -1.68 -4.63 -5.30
C ALA A 72 -1.26 -3.54 -6.30
N ARG A 73 -2.06 -3.31 -7.35
CA ARG A 73 -1.81 -2.23 -8.31
C ARG A 73 -1.83 -0.85 -7.66
N VAL A 74 -2.77 -0.59 -6.76
CA VAL A 74 -2.83 0.69 -6.03
C VAL A 74 -1.55 0.92 -5.23
N TYR A 75 -1.07 -0.10 -4.50
CA TYR A 75 0.20 0.02 -3.77
C TYR A 75 1.39 0.22 -4.72
N LEU A 76 1.45 -0.46 -5.86
CA LEU A 76 2.50 -0.23 -6.86
C LEU A 76 2.44 1.19 -7.44
N GLU A 77 1.26 1.72 -7.75
CA GLU A 77 1.10 3.09 -8.26
C GLU A 77 1.64 4.13 -7.27
N THR A 78 1.48 3.93 -5.96
CA THR A 78 2.06 4.86 -4.96
C THR A 78 3.59 4.94 -5.01
N LEU A 79 4.28 3.91 -5.51
CA LEU A 79 5.74 3.94 -5.70
C LEU A 79 6.15 4.89 -6.82
N PHE A 80 5.30 5.05 -7.85
CA PHE A 80 5.62 5.81 -9.06
C PHE A 80 5.02 7.22 -9.07
N GLN A 81 4.00 7.49 -8.25
CA GLN A 81 3.27 8.78 -8.21
C GLN A 81 4.01 9.91 -7.46
N GLN A 82 5.16 9.64 -6.83
CA GLN A 82 5.92 10.64 -6.07
C GLN A 82 7.05 11.33 -6.88
N TYR A 83 6.93 11.40 -8.21
CA TYR A 83 7.83 12.17 -9.08
C TYR A 83 7.10 13.31 -9.80
#